data_AF-A0A7V9UQQ8-F1
#
_entry.id   AF-A0A7V9UQQ8-F1
#
_cell.length_a   1.000
_cell.length_b   1.000
_cell.length_c   1.000
_cell.angle_alpha   90.00
_cell.angle_beta   90.00
_cell.angle_gamma   90.00
#
_symmetry.space_group_name_H-M   'P 1'
#
loop_
_entity.id
_entity.type
_entity.pdbx_description
1 polymer ?
#
loop_
_entity_poly.entity_id
_entity_poly.type
_entity_poly.pdbx_seq_one_letter_code
_entity_poly.pdbx_strand_id
1 'polypeptide(L)'
;MAKIEDYEPTDEWLEQINEELRKRDVPHKQRPYDALMEWSKYAGISSSLGGEDEKKIFDWFEKNTKVGSQYFGPMYMGSLFYDSCFWPIFIPVVCGEVKLDASNSLKTLPDSIKARLMKDKQEFMQYVAVWVDCIDYGFGIEELVENKNISTFGQELFRSGNQQLNATVSLLHEDNPNAKAMESARMATEMFLKAFLASKSGLTEKKAKDKIGHNLEKALNMCLDVDGNSELQVIHLGLPLFPEIKDRYKGTDKTLKELWHGYGIAQFTGTTVVRSLTGRDVRKTLK
;
A
#
# COMPACT_ATOMS: atom_id res chain seq x y z
N MET A 1 -38.59 -13.90 22.19
CA MET A 1 -37.13 -13.94 22.07
C MET A 1 -36.58 -13.95 23.49
N ALA A 2 -36.05 -15.09 23.92
CA ALA A 2 -35.48 -15.23 25.26
C ALA A 2 -34.21 -14.37 25.35
N LYS A 3 -34.14 -13.50 26.36
CA LYS A 3 -32.90 -12.79 26.71
C LYS A 3 -31.95 -13.83 27.30
N ILE A 4 -30.76 -13.95 26.73
CA ILE A 4 -29.71 -14.86 27.19
C ILE A 4 -29.10 -14.25 28.45
N GLU A 5 -29.03 -15.05 29.53
CA GLU A 5 -28.64 -14.62 30.88
C GLU A 5 -27.12 -14.62 31.14
N ASP A 6 -26.28 -14.94 30.15
CA ASP A 6 -24.82 -14.81 30.24
C ASP A 6 -24.31 -13.89 29.12
N TYR A 7 -23.69 -12.78 29.50
CA TYR A 7 -23.30 -11.65 28.63
C TYR A 7 -22.02 -11.90 27.82
N GLU A 8 -21.67 -13.15 27.51
CA GLU A 8 -20.42 -13.47 26.83
C GLU A 8 -20.62 -14.37 25.59
N PRO A 9 -19.86 -14.12 24.51
CA PRO A 9 -19.79 -15.04 23.36
C PRO A 9 -19.39 -16.45 23.81
N THR A 10 -20.14 -17.48 23.43
CA THR A 10 -19.77 -18.88 23.70
C THR A 10 -18.94 -19.44 22.55
N ASP A 11 -18.11 -20.44 22.84
CA ASP A 11 -17.30 -21.11 21.80
C ASP A 11 -18.18 -21.76 20.73
N GLU A 12 -19.34 -22.32 21.10
CA GLU A 12 -20.33 -22.88 20.16
C GLU A 12 -20.88 -21.81 19.20
N TRP A 13 -21.20 -20.62 19.73
CA TRP A 13 -21.65 -19.51 18.91
C TRP A 13 -20.55 -19.00 17.97
N LEU A 14 -19.30 -18.94 18.47
CA LEU A 14 -18.12 -18.54 17.70
C LEU A 14 -17.78 -19.53 16.57
N GLU A 15 -17.92 -20.83 16.82
CA GLU A 15 -17.82 -21.86 15.78
C GLU A 15 -18.89 -21.67 14.71
N GLN A 16 -20.15 -21.52 15.12
CA GLN A 16 -21.28 -21.35 14.19
C GLN A 16 -21.07 -20.11 13.30
N ILE A 17 -20.77 -18.94 13.90
CA ILE A 17 -20.61 -17.71 13.12
C ILE A 17 -19.39 -17.79 12.19
N ASN A 18 -18.29 -18.42 12.60
CA ASN A 18 -17.15 -18.62 11.72
C ASN A 18 -17.49 -19.55 10.53
N GLU A 19 -18.33 -20.57 10.73
CA GLU A 19 -18.82 -21.40 9.63
C GLU A 19 -19.68 -20.61 8.64
N GLU A 20 -20.57 -19.76 9.15
CA GLU A 20 -21.42 -18.89 8.33
C GLU A 20 -20.59 -17.88 7.53
N LEU A 21 -19.64 -17.22 8.18
CA LEU A 21 -18.71 -16.29 7.54
C LEU A 21 -17.83 -17.00 6.50
N ARG A 22 -17.39 -18.23 6.78
CA ARG A 22 -16.69 -19.09 5.81
C ARG A 22 -17.55 -19.41 4.60
N LYS A 23 -18.83 -19.77 4.79
CA LYS A 23 -19.78 -20.06 3.69
C LYS A 23 -20.05 -18.83 2.81
N ARG A 24 -19.87 -17.62 3.36
CA ARG A 24 -19.97 -16.34 2.66
C ARG A 24 -18.66 -15.87 2.02
N ASP A 25 -17.63 -16.71 2.01
CA ASP A 25 -16.28 -16.37 1.53
C ASP A 25 -15.66 -15.13 2.21
N VAL A 26 -16.04 -14.86 3.47
CA VAL A 26 -15.46 -13.74 4.22
C VAL A 26 -13.98 -14.05 4.53
N PRO A 27 -13.04 -13.18 4.15
CA PRO A 27 -11.61 -13.34 4.47
C PRO A 27 -11.36 -13.37 5.98
N HIS A 28 -10.39 -14.17 6.44
CA HIS A 28 -10.06 -14.33 7.87
C HIS A 28 -9.89 -13.00 8.62
N LYS A 29 -9.25 -11.99 8.02
CA LYS A 29 -9.03 -10.67 8.61
C LYS A 29 -10.30 -9.88 8.93
N GLN A 30 -11.40 -10.17 8.24
CA GLN A 30 -12.69 -9.49 8.45
C GLN A 30 -13.58 -10.23 9.46
N ARG A 31 -13.34 -11.54 9.66
CA ARG A 31 -14.24 -12.39 10.46
C ARG A 31 -14.40 -11.97 11.92
N PRO A 32 -13.35 -11.57 12.66
CA PRO A 32 -13.53 -11.10 14.05
C PRO A 32 -14.44 -9.88 14.15
N TYR A 33 -14.34 -8.96 13.20
CA TYR A 33 -15.14 -7.73 13.17
C TYR A 33 -16.59 -8.01 12.76
N ASP A 34 -16.78 -8.83 11.73
CA ASP A 34 -18.12 -9.26 11.33
C ASP A 34 -18.79 -10.06 12.45
N ALA A 35 -18.05 -10.93 13.12
CA ALA A 35 -18.53 -11.65 14.31
C ALA A 35 -18.88 -10.67 15.44
N LEU A 36 -18.06 -9.66 15.72
CA LEU A 36 -18.40 -8.64 16.72
C LEU A 36 -19.71 -7.90 16.38
N MET A 37 -19.90 -7.51 15.12
CA MET A 37 -21.15 -6.88 14.68
C MET A 37 -22.36 -7.81 14.81
N GLU A 38 -22.22 -9.08 14.43
CA GLU A 38 -23.29 -10.07 14.57
C GLU A 38 -23.57 -10.40 16.04
N TRP A 39 -22.54 -10.39 16.91
CA TRP A 39 -22.70 -10.52 18.34
C TRP A 39 -23.50 -9.36 18.93
N SER A 40 -23.15 -8.12 18.58
CA SER A 40 -23.90 -6.92 19.02
C SER A 40 -25.39 -7.01 18.63
N LYS A 41 -25.69 -7.48 17.41
CA LYS A 41 -27.08 -7.69 16.94
C LYS A 41 -27.77 -8.82 17.71
N TYR A 42 -27.08 -9.94 17.91
CA TYR A 42 -27.60 -11.13 18.58
C TYR A 42 -27.91 -10.87 20.06
N ALA A 43 -26.98 -10.24 20.78
CA ALA A 43 -27.11 -9.92 22.20
C ALA A 43 -27.92 -8.62 22.44
N GLY A 44 -28.17 -7.81 21.40
CA GLY A 44 -28.89 -6.55 21.52
C GLY A 44 -28.12 -5.48 22.30
N ILE A 45 -26.79 -5.55 22.28
CA ILE A 45 -25.88 -4.64 23.00
C ILE A 45 -25.05 -3.85 22.00
N SER A 46 -24.71 -2.61 22.35
CA SER A 46 -23.69 -1.88 21.60
C SER A 46 -22.33 -2.35 22.08
N SER A 47 -21.59 -3.10 21.26
CA SER A 47 -20.21 -3.45 21.56
C SER A 47 -19.30 -2.23 21.31
N SER A 48 -18.39 -1.99 22.24
CA SER A 48 -17.34 -0.96 22.10
C SER A 48 -16.01 -1.63 21.81
N LEU A 49 -15.17 -0.96 21.00
CA LEU A 49 -13.77 -1.33 20.89
C LEU A 49 -13.10 -1.20 22.28
N GLY A 50 -12.47 -2.27 22.76
CA GLY A 50 -11.89 -2.46 24.09
C GLY A 50 -12.73 -3.31 25.05
N GLY A 51 -13.87 -3.88 24.61
CA GLY A 51 -14.76 -4.69 25.46
C GLY A 51 -14.25 -6.12 25.74
N GLU A 52 -14.75 -6.74 26.81
CA GLU A 52 -14.43 -8.15 27.13
C GLU A 52 -15.00 -9.11 26.07
N ASP A 53 -16.15 -8.79 25.49
CA ASP A 53 -16.79 -9.50 24.38
C ASP A 53 -15.92 -9.47 23.12
N GLU A 54 -15.42 -8.29 22.73
CA GLU A 54 -14.47 -8.16 21.63
C GLU A 54 -13.22 -9.00 21.88
N LYS A 55 -12.61 -8.86 23.06
CA LYS A 55 -11.40 -9.60 23.39
C LYS A 55 -11.61 -11.12 23.24
N LYS A 56 -12.73 -11.64 23.75
CA LYS A 56 -13.06 -13.07 23.65
C LYS A 56 -13.24 -13.52 22.20
N ILE A 57 -13.96 -12.74 21.38
CA ILE A 57 -14.15 -13.02 19.96
C ILE A 57 -12.78 -13.05 19.24
N PHE A 58 -11.96 -12.02 19.43
CA PHE A 58 -10.67 -11.90 18.77
C PHE A 58 -9.69 -13.00 19.20
N ASP A 59 -9.61 -13.30 20.50
CA ASP A 59 -8.78 -14.38 21.05
C ASP A 59 -9.21 -15.75 20.50
N TRP A 60 -10.51 -15.98 20.33
CA TRP A 60 -11.01 -17.22 19.73
C TRP A 60 -10.60 -17.35 18.26
N PHE A 61 -10.75 -16.29 17.45
CA PHE A 61 -10.33 -16.31 16.05
C PHE A 61 -8.81 -16.46 15.91
N GLU A 62 -8.03 -15.85 16.79
CA GLU A 62 -6.58 -16.00 16.81
C GLU A 62 -6.14 -17.44 17.08
N LYS A 63 -6.80 -18.13 18.03
CA LYS A 63 -6.50 -19.53 18.37
C LYS A 63 -6.95 -20.53 17.31
N ASN A 64 -8.05 -20.24 16.62
CA ASN A 64 -8.73 -21.19 15.72
C ASN A 64 -8.51 -20.92 14.22
N THR A 65 -7.66 -19.95 13.88
CA THR A 65 -7.29 -19.65 12.49
C THR A 65 -5.78 -19.60 12.32
N LYS A 66 -5.29 -19.45 11.08
CA LYS A 66 -3.86 -19.29 10.82
C LYS A 66 -3.35 -18.07 11.59
N VAL A 67 -2.33 -18.26 12.43
CA VAL A 67 -1.74 -17.18 13.24
C VAL A 67 -1.46 -15.95 12.37
N GLY A 68 -2.00 -14.81 12.82
CA GLY A 68 -1.85 -13.51 12.17
C GLY A 68 -2.80 -13.24 11.01
N SER A 69 -3.64 -14.20 10.59
CA SER A 69 -4.61 -14.02 9.51
C SER A 69 -5.82 -13.16 9.89
N GLN A 70 -6.04 -12.97 11.20
CA GLN A 70 -7.11 -12.19 11.81
C GLN A 70 -6.77 -10.70 11.94
N TYR A 71 -5.50 -10.30 11.83
CA TYR A 71 -5.11 -8.90 11.98
C TYR A 71 -5.29 -8.15 10.66
N PHE A 72 -5.79 -6.91 10.77
CA PHE A 72 -5.61 -5.96 9.69
C PHE A 72 -4.12 -5.71 9.53
N GLY A 73 -3.61 -6.02 8.33
CA GLY A 73 -2.27 -5.62 7.93
C GLY A 73 -2.13 -4.09 7.96
N PRO A 74 -0.91 -3.58 7.75
CA PRO A 74 -0.73 -2.15 7.56
C PRO A 74 -1.63 -1.66 6.43
N MET A 75 -2.07 -0.40 6.50
CA MET A 75 -2.80 0.24 5.40
C MET A 75 -2.00 0.20 4.10
N TYR A 76 -0.68 0.37 4.23
CA TYR A 76 0.28 0.21 3.15
C TYR A 76 1.63 -0.25 3.70
N MET A 77 2.34 -1.05 2.91
CA MET A 77 3.72 -1.44 3.19
C MET A 77 4.62 -0.87 2.09
N GLY A 78 5.53 0.02 2.48
CA GLY A 78 6.63 0.48 1.64
C GLY A 78 7.92 -0.25 1.98
N SER A 79 9.02 0.18 1.36
CA SER A 79 10.36 -0.37 1.60
C SER A 79 11.37 0.75 1.82
N LEU A 80 12.39 0.49 2.63
CA LEU A 80 13.56 1.34 2.84
C LEU A 80 14.82 0.52 2.57
N PHE A 81 15.69 0.99 1.69
CA PHE A 81 17.02 0.39 1.55
C PHE A 81 18.00 1.07 2.52
N TYR A 82 18.44 0.34 3.55
CA TYR A 82 19.38 0.83 4.56
C TYR A 82 20.29 -0.29 5.07
N ASP A 83 21.56 0.04 5.28
CA ASP A 83 22.58 -0.92 5.76
C ASP A 83 22.63 -2.20 4.90
N SER A 84 22.55 -2.02 3.57
CA SER A 84 22.54 -3.10 2.57
C SER A 84 21.35 -4.07 2.64
N CYS A 85 20.27 -3.71 3.35
CA CYS A 85 19.06 -4.51 3.48
C CYS A 85 17.80 -3.69 3.14
N PHE A 86 16.74 -4.39 2.73
CA PHE A 86 15.42 -3.80 2.56
C PHE A 86 14.60 -3.97 3.84
N TRP A 87 14.20 -2.85 4.44
CA TRP A 87 13.41 -2.79 5.66
C TRP A 87 11.98 -2.36 5.34
N PRO A 88 10.95 -3.10 5.77
CA PRO A 88 9.57 -2.73 5.50
C PRO A 88 9.19 -1.47 6.28
N ILE A 89 8.51 -0.54 5.60
CA ILE A 89 7.88 0.64 6.19
C ILE A 89 6.40 0.34 6.36
N PHE A 90 5.95 0.18 7.60
CA PHE A 90 4.55 -0.11 7.91
C PHE A 90 3.76 1.19 8.13
N ILE A 91 2.78 1.44 7.26
CA ILE A 91 1.82 2.53 7.44
C ILE A 91 0.63 2.02 8.26
N PRO A 92 0.37 2.59 9.45
CA PRO A 92 -0.69 2.09 10.32
C PRO A 92 -2.08 2.42 9.76
N VAL A 93 -3.05 1.57 10.09
CA VAL A 93 -4.46 1.96 10.02
C VAL A 93 -4.73 2.90 11.19
N VAL A 94 -5.34 4.05 10.92
CA VAL A 94 -5.66 5.06 11.94
C VAL A 94 -7.10 5.52 11.81
N CYS A 95 -7.71 5.88 12.93
CA CYS A 95 -9.05 6.46 12.99
C CYS A 95 -9.01 7.73 13.84
N GLY A 96 -9.62 8.81 13.34
CA GLY A 96 -9.62 10.11 14.01
C GLY A 96 -8.35 10.93 13.83
N GLU A 97 -8.13 11.89 14.74
CA GLU A 97 -6.93 12.75 14.75
C GLU A 97 -5.79 12.06 15.51
N VAL A 98 -4.70 11.76 14.80
CA VAL A 98 -3.54 11.06 15.37
C VAL A 98 -2.24 11.78 15.04
N LYS A 99 -1.28 11.69 15.96
CA LYS A 99 0.11 12.07 15.69
C LYS A 99 0.89 10.82 15.29
N LEU A 100 1.43 10.83 14.08
CA LEU A 100 2.27 9.75 13.57
C LEU A 100 3.75 10.07 13.79
N ASP A 101 4.47 9.07 14.27
CA ASP A 101 5.93 9.10 14.39
C ASP A 101 6.51 8.17 13.34
N ALA A 102 7.35 8.71 12.46
CA ALA A 102 7.99 7.94 11.41
C ALA A 102 8.78 6.75 11.97
N SER A 103 9.48 6.91 13.10
CA SER A 103 10.27 5.83 13.70
C SER A 103 9.45 4.57 14.03
N ASN A 104 8.15 4.72 14.32
CA ASN A 104 7.24 3.60 14.60
C ASN A 104 6.86 2.80 13.33
N SER A 105 7.09 3.34 12.13
CA SER A 105 6.88 2.62 10.88
C SER A 105 8.01 1.63 10.56
N LEU A 106 9.17 1.71 11.23
CA LEU A 106 10.31 0.80 11.06
C LEU A 106 10.33 -0.27 12.16
N LYS A 107 9.23 -1.04 12.27
CA LYS A 107 8.99 -2.00 13.37
C LYS A 107 10.01 -3.14 13.44
N THR A 108 10.51 -3.60 12.29
CA THR A 108 11.45 -4.72 12.20
C THR A 108 12.91 -4.29 12.20
N LEU A 109 13.19 -2.98 12.12
CA LEU A 109 14.56 -2.45 12.15
C LEU A 109 15.08 -2.48 13.60
N PRO A 110 16.21 -3.16 13.89
CA PRO A 110 16.78 -3.20 15.24
C PRO A 110 17.07 -1.80 15.77
N ASP A 111 16.84 -1.57 17.06
CA ASP A 111 16.91 -0.22 17.64
C ASP A 111 18.29 0.43 17.55
N SER A 112 19.37 -0.36 17.58
CA SER A 112 20.73 0.15 17.35
C SER A 112 20.92 0.68 15.93
N ILE A 113 20.34 0.02 14.92
CA ILE A 113 20.40 0.43 13.53
C ILE A 113 19.49 1.64 13.30
N LYS A 114 18.27 1.60 13.87
CA LYS A 114 17.32 2.71 13.86
C LYS A 114 17.94 3.97 14.47
N ALA A 115 18.60 3.87 15.62
CA ALA A 115 19.26 5.01 16.25
C ALA A 115 20.37 5.63 15.37
N ARG A 116 21.11 4.82 14.59
CA ARG A 116 22.10 5.34 13.61
C ARG A 116 21.40 6.11 12.48
N LEU A 117 20.37 5.52 11.88
CA LEU A 117 19.57 6.15 10.82
C LEU A 117 18.99 7.50 11.28
N MET A 118 18.46 7.56 12.51
CA MET A 118 17.85 8.78 13.05
C MET A 118 18.89 9.86 13.41
N LYS A 119 20.14 9.48 13.64
CA LYS A 119 21.23 10.41 14.00
C LYS A 119 21.88 11.03 12.77
N ASP A 120 21.98 10.30 11.67
CA ASP A 120 22.47 10.84 10.41
C ASP A 120 21.38 11.69 9.75
N LYS A 121 21.62 13.01 9.66
CA LYS A 121 20.64 13.94 9.12
C LYS A 121 20.28 13.65 7.66
N GLN A 122 21.23 13.22 6.85
CA GLN A 122 21.00 12.98 5.43
C GLN A 122 20.20 11.70 5.22
N GLU A 123 20.59 10.62 5.89
CA GLU A 123 19.88 9.34 5.82
C GLU A 123 18.47 9.46 6.42
N PHE A 124 18.33 10.18 7.54
CA PHE A 124 17.02 10.46 8.13
C PHE A 124 16.11 11.23 7.17
N MET A 125 16.61 12.28 6.52
CA MET A 125 15.81 13.05 5.56
C MET A 125 15.41 12.22 4.33
N GLN A 126 16.29 11.33 3.85
CA GLN A 126 15.94 10.39 2.78
C GLN A 126 14.86 9.41 3.23
N TYR A 127 14.98 8.88 4.44
CA TYR A 127 13.95 8.02 5.03
C TYR A 127 12.61 8.77 5.17
N VAL A 128 12.61 9.99 5.70
CA VAL A 128 11.40 10.80 5.84
C VAL A 128 10.74 11.04 4.48
N ALA A 129 11.51 11.33 3.42
CA ALA A 129 10.97 11.50 2.08
C ALA A 129 10.24 10.24 1.56
N VAL A 130 10.81 9.06 1.79
CA VAL A 130 10.17 7.79 1.42
C VAL A 130 8.94 7.52 2.30
N TRP A 131 9.05 7.81 3.59
CA TRP A 131 7.97 7.61 4.55
C TRP A 131 6.75 8.47 4.23
N VAL A 132 6.92 9.77 3.92
CA VAL A 132 5.81 10.64 3.52
C VAL A 132 5.16 10.18 2.23
N ASP A 133 5.93 9.63 1.29
CA ASP A 133 5.37 9.05 0.08
C ASP A 133 4.54 7.81 0.39
N CYS A 134 5.01 6.94 1.29
CA CYS A 134 4.24 5.77 1.74
C CYS A 134 2.96 6.17 2.47
N ILE A 135 2.99 7.23 3.30
CA ILE A 135 1.82 7.77 4.02
C ILE A 135 0.79 8.31 3.04
N ASP A 136 1.17 9.25 2.18
CA ASP A 136 0.25 9.87 1.23
C ASP A 136 -0.34 8.82 0.28
N TYR A 137 0.49 7.89 -0.19
CA TYR A 137 0.03 6.77 -1.01
C TYR A 137 -0.96 5.90 -0.23
N GLY A 138 -0.56 5.37 0.94
CA GLY A 138 -1.39 4.46 1.73
C GLY A 138 -2.78 5.01 2.06
N PHE A 139 -2.86 6.27 2.52
CA PHE A 139 -4.14 6.91 2.85
C PHE A 139 -4.95 7.36 1.63
N GLY A 140 -4.35 7.44 0.44
CA GLY A 140 -5.02 7.92 -0.77
C GLY A 140 -5.42 6.84 -1.77
N ILE A 141 -4.89 5.61 -1.67
CA ILE A 141 -5.22 4.52 -2.61
C ILE A 141 -6.72 4.23 -2.63
N GLU A 142 -7.34 4.04 -1.47
CA GLU A 142 -8.76 3.66 -1.38
C GLU A 142 -9.65 4.76 -1.96
N GLU A 143 -9.36 6.03 -1.62
CA GLU A 143 -10.08 7.17 -2.19
C GLU A 143 -10.01 7.19 -3.72
N LEU A 144 -8.85 6.92 -4.31
CA LEU A 144 -8.70 6.87 -5.76
C LEU A 144 -9.40 5.68 -6.41
N VAL A 145 -9.35 4.51 -5.76
CA VAL A 145 -10.00 3.29 -6.26
C VAL A 145 -11.52 3.46 -6.33
N GLU A 146 -12.10 4.29 -5.47
CA GLU A 146 -13.53 4.58 -5.38
C GLU A 146 -13.93 5.89 -6.07
N ASN A 147 -12.97 6.67 -6.58
CA ASN A 147 -13.22 7.98 -7.17
C ASN A 147 -13.95 7.90 -8.51
N LYS A 148 -15.25 8.20 -8.49
CA LYS A 148 -16.14 8.19 -9.67
C LYS A 148 -15.80 9.25 -10.73
N ASN A 149 -14.95 10.23 -10.42
CA ASN A 149 -14.53 11.25 -11.38
C ASN A 149 -13.40 10.76 -12.29
N ILE A 150 -12.77 9.64 -11.96
CA ILE A 150 -11.76 8.99 -12.80
C ILE A 150 -12.48 8.01 -13.74
N SER A 151 -12.10 8.03 -15.03
CA SER A 151 -12.63 7.05 -15.99
C SER A 151 -12.34 5.61 -15.55
N THR A 152 -13.20 4.65 -15.92
CA THR A 152 -13.00 3.22 -15.61
C THR A 152 -11.60 2.74 -16.01
N PHE A 153 -11.13 3.14 -17.19
CA PHE A 153 -9.79 2.81 -17.66
C PHE A 153 -8.69 3.38 -16.74
N GLY A 154 -8.83 4.63 -16.28
CA GLY A 154 -7.91 5.23 -15.31
C GLY A 154 -7.88 4.49 -13.97
N GLN A 155 -9.06 4.07 -13.48
CA GLN A 155 -9.16 3.27 -12.25
C GLN A 155 -8.51 1.88 -12.41
N GLU A 156 -8.72 1.21 -13.54
CA GLU A 156 -8.10 -0.09 -13.85
C GLU A 156 -6.57 0.01 -13.94
N LEU A 157 -6.06 1.07 -14.58
CA LEU A 157 -4.63 1.36 -14.61
C LEU A 157 -4.09 1.60 -13.20
N PHE A 158 -4.78 2.40 -12.38
CA PHE A 158 -4.36 2.66 -11.01
C PHE A 158 -4.34 1.38 -10.15
N ARG A 159 -5.40 0.56 -10.22
CA ARG A 159 -5.45 -0.75 -9.54
C ARG A 159 -4.32 -1.68 -9.98
N SER A 160 -4.06 -1.73 -11.29
CA SER A 160 -2.96 -2.54 -11.85
C SER A 160 -1.60 -2.02 -11.39
N GLY A 161 -1.41 -0.70 -11.37
CA GLY A 161 -0.20 -0.06 -10.84
C GLY A 161 0.02 -0.38 -9.36
N ASN A 162 -1.04 -0.31 -8.55
CA ASN A 162 -0.99 -0.67 -7.13
C ASN A 162 -0.62 -2.14 -6.92
N GLN A 163 -1.19 -3.06 -7.70
CA GLN A 163 -0.82 -4.48 -7.65
C GLN A 163 0.66 -4.70 -7.98
N GLN A 164 1.18 -4.01 -9.00
CA GLN A 164 2.60 -4.10 -9.37
C GLN A 164 3.51 -3.45 -8.32
N LEU A 165 3.11 -2.34 -7.70
CA LEU A 165 3.90 -1.74 -6.62
C LEU A 165 3.96 -2.65 -5.39
N ASN A 166 2.84 -3.30 -5.03
CA ASN A 166 2.82 -4.27 -3.94
C ASN A 166 3.64 -5.54 -4.25
N ALA A 167 3.62 -5.99 -5.51
CA ALA A 167 4.47 -7.09 -5.96
C ALA A 167 5.95 -6.70 -5.90
N THR A 168 6.30 -5.47 -6.29
CA THR A 168 7.64 -4.91 -6.16
C THR A 168 8.11 -4.98 -4.69
N VAL A 169 7.31 -4.45 -3.76
CA VAL A 169 7.65 -4.47 -2.32
C VAL A 169 7.82 -5.91 -1.82
N SER A 170 6.92 -6.83 -2.18
CA SER A 170 7.04 -8.23 -1.79
C SER A 170 8.35 -8.87 -2.29
N LEU A 171 8.71 -8.63 -3.55
CA LEU A 171 9.93 -9.17 -4.18
C LEU A 171 11.22 -8.61 -3.56
N LEU A 172 11.20 -7.38 -3.04
CA LEU A 172 12.33 -6.78 -2.32
C LEU A 172 12.54 -7.38 -0.92
N HIS A 173 11.49 -7.94 -0.33
CA HIS A 173 11.50 -8.52 1.01
C HIS A 173 11.58 -10.05 1.02
N GLU A 174 11.83 -10.69 -0.13
CA GLU A 174 12.26 -12.09 -0.17
C GLU A 174 13.63 -12.25 0.51
N ASP A 175 13.93 -13.46 1.03
CA ASP A 175 15.22 -13.75 1.68
C ASP A 175 16.43 -13.33 0.84
N ASN A 176 16.29 -13.44 -0.49
CA ASN A 176 17.18 -12.82 -1.46
C ASN A 176 16.34 -11.86 -2.33
N PRO A 177 16.56 -10.53 -2.25
CA PRO A 177 15.81 -9.56 -3.03
C PRO A 177 15.82 -9.90 -4.52
N ASN A 178 14.61 -10.03 -5.09
CA ASN A 178 14.43 -10.61 -6.40
C ASN A 178 14.58 -9.56 -7.50
N ALA A 179 15.42 -9.84 -8.50
CA ALA A 179 15.64 -8.92 -9.62
C ALA A 179 14.36 -8.59 -10.40
N LYS A 180 13.33 -9.45 -10.35
CA LYS A 180 12.00 -9.19 -10.92
C LYS A 180 11.29 -7.99 -10.29
N ALA A 181 11.70 -7.54 -9.11
CA ALA A 181 11.20 -6.29 -8.51
C ALA A 181 11.39 -5.11 -9.48
N MET A 182 12.48 -5.09 -10.26
CA MET A 182 12.73 -4.05 -11.27
C MET A 182 11.65 -4.04 -12.37
N GLU A 183 11.24 -5.21 -12.85
CA GLU A 183 10.20 -5.32 -13.88
C GLU A 183 8.85 -4.86 -13.34
N SER A 184 8.52 -5.27 -12.12
CA SER A 184 7.26 -4.90 -11.48
C SER A 184 7.22 -3.40 -11.16
N ALA A 185 8.34 -2.81 -10.72
CA ALA A 185 8.47 -1.37 -10.49
C ALA A 185 8.30 -0.58 -11.79
N ARG A 186 8.90 -1.05 -12.89
CA ARG A 186 8.72 -0.47 -14.23
C ARG A 186 7.25 -0.48 -14.64
N MET A 187 6.58 -1.63 -14.48
CA MET A 187 5.16 -1.77 -14.82
C MET A 187 4.30 -0.85 -13.96
N ALA A 188 4.54 -0.78 -12.66
CA ALA A 188 3.84 0.15 -11.76
C ALA A 188 3.99 1.60 -12.24
N THR A 189 5.22 2.03 -12.53
CA THR A 189 5.53 3.37 -13.06
C THR A 189 4.74 3.66 -14.34
N GLU A 190 4.75 2.72 -15.31
CA GLU A 190 3.99 2.86 -16.57
C GLU A 190 2.48 3.04 -16.32
N MET A 191 1.91 2.21 -15.44
CA MET A 191 0.49 2.23 -15.13
C MET A 191 0.09 3.53 -14.42
N PHE A 192 0.90 4.02 -13.48
CA PHE A 192 0.61 5.28 -12.80
C PHE A 192 0.70 6.50 -13.73
N LEU A 193 1.71 6.58 -14.59
CA LEU A 193 1.79 7.67 -15.59
C LEU A 193 0.57 7.67 -16.53
N LYS A 194 0.13 6.48 -16.97
CA LYS A 194 -1.08 6.36 -17.80
C LYS A 194 -2.35 6.69 -17.01
N ALA A 195 -2.43 6.32 -15.73
CA ALA A 195 -3.56 6.65 -14.86
C ALA A 195 -3.66 8.17 -14.62
N PHE A 196 -2.52 8.85 -14.47
CA PHE A 196 -2.43 10.30 -14.41
C PHE A 196 -3.02 10.94 -15.68
N LEU A 197 -2.58 10.49 -16.86
CA LEU A 197 -3.09 10.98 -18.15
C LEU A 197 -4.57 10.66 -18.34
N ALA A 198 -5.03 9.47 -17.95
CA ALA A 198 -6.44 9.10 -18.01
C ALA A 198 -7.30 10.03 -17.15
N SER A 199 -6.77 10.45 -16.00
CA SER A 199 -7.47 11.33 -15.06
C SER A 199 -7.43 12.81 -15.45
N LYS A 200 -6.31 13.29 -15.99
CA LYS A 200 -6.09 14.73 -16.28
C LYS A 200 -6.44 15.14 -17.71
N SER A 201 -6.31 14.24 -18.70
CA SER A 201 -6.54 14.55 -20.12
C SER A 201 -7.53 13.60 -20.82
N GLY A 202 -8.12 12.65 -20.10
CA GLY A 202 -9.07 11.70 -20.67
C GLY A 202 -8.43 10.69 -21.63
N LEU A 203 -7.18 10.27 -21.36
CA LEU A 203 -6.51 9.21 -22.11
C LEU A 203 -7.38 7.94 -22.14
N THR A 204 -7.62 7.42 -23.34
CA THR A 204 -8.35 6.16 -23.55
C THR A 204 -7.38 5.01 -23.80
N GLU A 205 -7.84 3.77 -23.62
CA GLU A 205 -7.04 2.56 -23.88
C GLU A 205 -6.42 2.55 -25.28
N LYS A 206 -7.22 2.86 -26.30
CA LYS A 206 -6.75 2.94 -27.68
C LYS A 206 -5.62 3.97 -27.84
N LYS A 207 -5.77 5.18 -27.28
CA LYS A 207 -4.73 6.20 -27.34
C LYS A 207 -3.49 5.80 -26.53
N ALA A 208 -3.67 5.15 -25.37
CA ALA A 208 -2.56 4.64 -24.58
C ALA A 208 -1.73 3.63 -25.39
N LYS A 209 -2.39 2.71 -26.10
CA LYS A 209 -1.72 1.72 -26.96
C LYS A 209 -1.04 2.37 -28.18
N ASP A 210 -1.78 3.18 -28.93
CA ASP A 210 -1.33 3.72 -30.22
C ASP A 210 -0.29 4.83 -30.07
N LYS A 211 -0.42 5.66 -29.02
CA LYS A 211 0.43 6.83 -28.82
C LYS A 211 1.53 6.59 -27.80
N ILE A 212 1.32 5.82 -26.74
CA ILE A 212 2.33 5.68 -25.67
C ILE A 212 3.02 4.31 -25.76
N GLY A 213 2.25 3.24 -26.00
CA GLY A 213 2.74 1.88 -25.92
C GLY A 213 3.33 1.62 -24.54
N HIS A 214 4.56 1.08 -24.50
CA HIS A 214 5.31 0.79 -23.27
C HIS A 214 6.48 1.77 -23.05
N ASN A 215 6.45 2.95 -23.68
CA ASN A 215 7.55 3.91 -23.58
C ASN A 215 7.31 4.85 -22.38
N LEU A 216 8.14 4.73 -21.34
CA LEU A 216 8.05 5.53 -20.11
C LEU A 216 8.38 7.00 -20.34
N GLU A 217 9.40 7.32 -21.14
CA GLU A 217 9.77 8.71 -21.44
C GLU A 217 8.64 9.43 -22.15
N LYS A 218 8.00 8.74 -23.12
CA LYS A 218 6.86 9.29 -23.84
C LYS A 218 5.66 9.50 -22.91
N ALA A 219 5.40 8.54 -22.02
CA ALA A 219 4.35 8.68 -21.01
C ALA A 219 4.61 9.89 -20.10
N LEU A 220 5.85 10.03 -19.61
CA LEU A 220 6.25 11.14 -18.75
C LEU A 220 6.15 12.48 -19.46
N ASN A 221 6.69 12.61 -20.68
CA ASN A 221 6.61 13.86 -21.45
C ASN A 221 5.15 14.29 -21.67
N MET A 222 4.27 13.34 -22.01
CA MET A 222 2.84 13.65 -22.12
C MET A 222 2.22 14.08 -20.78
N CYS A 223 2.69 13.55 -19.64
CA CYS A 223 2.23 14.03 -18.33
C CYS A 223 2.65 15.47 -18.08
N LEU A 224 3.88 15.83 -18.44
CA LEU A 224 4.43 17.17 -18.30
C LEU A 224 3.80 18.17 -19.28
N ASP A 225 3.38 17.72 -20.46
CA ASP A 225 2.60 18.55 -21.40
C ASP A 225 1.20 18.89 -20.84
N VAL A 226 0.62 17.98 -20.04
CA VAL A 226 -0.68 18.19 -19.38
C VAL A 226 -0.54 19.02 -18.11
N ASP A 227 0.53 18.82 -17.36
CA ASP A 227 0.84 19.55 -16.13
C ASP A 227 2.35 19.82 -16.02
N GLY A 228 2.77 20.98 -16.52
CA GLY A 228 4.19 21.36 -16.59
C GLY A 228 4.84 21.64 -15.23
N ASN A 229 4.05 21.79 -14.16
CA ASN A 229 4.56 21.96 -12.79
C ASN A 229 4.50 20.65 -11.99
N SER A 230 4.17 19.53 -12.64
CA SER A 230 4.05 18.24 -11.97
C SER A 230 5.39 17.80 -11.37
N GLU A 231 5.33 17.27 -10.15
CA GLU A 231 6.49 16.67 -9.48
C GLU A 231 7.03 15.44 -10.23
N LEU A 232 6.25 14.87 -11.17
CA LEU A 232 6.68 13.77 -12.03
C LEU A 232 7.97 14.07 -12.80
N GLN A 233 8.32 15.34 -13.05
CA GLN A 233 9.58 15.70 -13.71
C GLN A 233 10.82 15.11 -13.02
N VAL A 234 10.75 14.89 -11.70
CA VAL A 234 11.86 14.37 -10.88
C VAL A 234 12.29 12.96 -11.33
N ILE A 235 11.37 12.16 -11.88
CA ILE A 235 11.68 10.78 -12.28
C ILE A 235 12.43 10.69 -13.61
N HIS A 236 12.52 11.77 -14.39
CA HIS A 236 13.09 11.75 -15.74
C HIS A 236 14.50 11.16 -15.77
N LEU A 237 15.37 11.56 -14.84
CA LEU A 237 16.75 11.06 -14.76
C LEU A 237 16.84 9.59 -14.32
N GLY A 238 15.77 9.07 -13.70
CA GLY A 238 15.69 7.70 -13.21
C GLY A 238 15.14 6.71 -14.24
N LEU A 239 14.37 7.15 -15.24
CA LEU A 239 13.74 6.25 -16.21
C LEU A 239 14.71 5.31 -16.96
N PRO A 240 15.93 5.73 -17.36
CA PRO A 240 16.88 4.85 -18.03
C PRO A 240 17.36 3.65 -17.20
N LEU A 241 17.10 3.64 -15.88
CA LEU A 241 17.39 2.51 -15.01
C LEU A 241 16.55 1.28 -15.34
N PHE A 242 15.32 1.51 -15.80
CA PHE A 242 14.41 0.43 -16.14
C PHE A 242 14.82 -0.24 -17.46
N PRO A 243 14.84 -1.58 -17.53
CA PRO A 243 15.10 -2.27 -18.78
C PRO A 243 13.98 -1.97 -19.78
N GLU A 244 14.32 -1.94 -21.07
CA GLU A 244 13.29 -1.92 -22.10
C GLU A 244 12.42 -3.18 -21.99
N ILE A 245 11.13 -3.08 -22.32
CA ILE A 245 10.20 -4.20 -22.16
C ILE A 245 10.60 -5.45 -22.96
N LYS A 246 11.33 -5.25 -24.08
CA LYS A 246 11.85 -6.32 -24.94
C LYS A 246 13.02 -7.09 -24.30
N ASP A 247 13.68 -6.50 -23.31
CA ASP A 247 14.86 -7.07 -22.64
C ASP A 247 14.49 -7.85 -21.37
N ARG A 248 13.19 -8.01 -21.08
CA ARG A 248 12.67 -8.77 -19.92
C ARG A 248 13.20 -10.20 -19.80
N TYR A 249 13.53 -10.84 -20.92
CA TYR A 249 14.05 -12.21 -20.94
C TYR A 249 15.57 -12.29 -20.84
N LYS A 250 16.26 -11.15 -20.87
CA LYS A 250 17.70 -11.09 -20.63
C LYS A 250 17.88 -11.06 -19.11
N GLY A 251 18.26 -12.20 -18.53
CA GLY A 251 18.65 -12.27 -17.13
C GLY A 251 19.70 -11.20 -16.88
N THR A 252 19.31 -10.15 -16.16
CA THR A 252 20.17 -9.02 -15.83
C THR A 252 20.32 -9.01 -14.32
N ASP A 253 21.56 -9.19 -13.87
CA ASP A 253 21.88 -9.04 -12.46
C ASP A 253 21.69 -7.57 -12.10
N LYS A 254 20.71 -7.30 -11.25
CA LYS A 254 20.45 -5.96 -10.70
C LYS A 254 21.02 -5.90 -9.29
N THR A 255 21.82 -4.87 -9.03
CA THR A 255 22.29 -4.59 -7.68
C THR A 255 21.12 -4.16 -6.79
N LEU A 256 21.24 -4.37 -5.47
CA LEU A 256 20.21 -3.94 -4.51
C LEU A 256 19.95 -2.42 -4.60
N LYS A 257 20.98 -1.62 -4.90
CA LYS A 257 20.85 -0.18 -5.10
C LYS A 257 20.03 0.17 -6.34
N GLU A 258 20.18 -0.57 -7.44
CA GLU A 258 19.33 -0.40 -8.61
C GLU A 258 17.88 -0.79 -8.30
N LEU A 259 17.66 -1.89 -7.58
CA LEU A 259 16.32 -2.29 -7.14
C LEU A 259 15.66 -1.23 -6.26
N TRP A 260 16.43 -0.65 -5.34
CA TRP A 260 16.00 0.46 -4.50
C TRP A 260 15.56 1.68 -5.33
N HIS A 261 16.39 2.12 -6.27
CA HIS A 261 16.06 3.26 -7.13
C HIS A 261 14.84 2.98 -8.01
N GLY A 262 14.72 1.77 -8.57
CA GLY A 262 13.56 1.37 -9.37
C GLY A 262 12.26 1.42 -8.56
N TYR A 263 12.28 0.88 -7.34
CA TYR A 263 11.16 0.99 -6.41
C TYR A 263 10.87 2.44 -6.04
N GLY A 264 11.89 3.24 -5.73
CA GLY A 264 11.73 4.66 -5.37
C GLY A 264 11.01 5.45 -6.46
N ILE A 265 11.36 5.22 -7.74
CA ILE A 265 10.66 5.85 -8.87
C ILE A 265 9.19 5.42 -8.92
N ALA A 266 8.91 4.13 -8.77
CA ALA A 266 7.54 3.61 -8.82
C ALA A 266 6.67 4.14 -7.66
N GLN A 267 7.22 4.12 -6.43
CA GLN A 267 6.59 4.66 -5.23
C GLN A 267 6.28 6.15 -5.40
N PHE A 268 7.29 6.93 -5.79
CA PHE A 268 7.15 8.37 -5.98
C PHE A 268 6.13 8.72 -7.07
N THR A 269 6.15 7.98 -8.18
CA THR A 269 5.18 8.15 -9.29
C THR A 269 3.76 7.89 -8.78
N GLY A 270 3.52 6.73 -8.15
CA GLY A 270 2.21 6.38 -7.60
C GLY A 270 1.71 7.41 -6.58
N THR A 271 2.60 7.83 -5.68
CA THR A 271 2.32 8.87 -4.69
C THR A 271 1.96 10.20 -5.34
N THR A 272 2.73 10.64 -6.34
CA THR A 272 2.46 11.90 -7.04
C THR A 272 1.09 11.88 -7.71
N VAL A 273 0.69 10.75 -8.31
CA VAL A 273 -0.67 10.58 -8.84
C VAL A 273 -1.71 10.71 -7.72
N VAL A 274 -1.51 10.03 -6.59
CA VAL A 274 -2.38 10.13 -5.41
C VAL A 274 -2.53 11.58 -4.94
N ARG A 275 -1.42 12.29 -4.71
CA ARG A 275 -1.42 13.69 -4.29
C ARG A 275 -2.16 14.59 -5.30
N SER A 276 -1.92 14.39 -6.59
CA SER A 276 -2.51 15.21 -7.66
C SER A 276 -4.03 15.06 -7.82
N LEU A 277 -4.60 13.97 -7.32
CA LEU A 277 -6.01 13.61 -7.48
C LEU A 277 -6.81 13.68 -6.18
N THR A 278 -6.17 13.51 -5.02
CA THR A 278 -6.80 13.62 -3.70
C THR A 278 -6.50 14.94 -2.99
N GLY A 279 -5.46 15.67 -3.42
CA GLY A 279 -4.96 16.86 -2.74
C GLY A 279 -4.22 16.57 -1.43
N ARG A 280 -4.09 15.31 -1.01
CA ARG A 280 -3.31 14.90 0.16
C ARG A 280 -1.84 15.22 -0.06
N ASP A 281 -1.21 15.79 0.95
CA ASP A 281 0.22 16.07 0.96
C ASP A 281 0.71 16.25 2.40
N VAL A 282 1.13 15.16 3.05
CA VAL A 282 1.57 15.18 4.45
C VAL A 282 2.85 15.98 4.65
N ARG A 283 3.59 16.30 3.58
CA ARG A 283 4.81 17.14 3.68
C ARG A 283 4.46 18.54 4.19
N LYS A 284 3.22 18.99 3.98
CA LYS A 284 2.71 20.29 4.47
C LYS A 284 2.42 20.29 5.97
N THR A 285 2.41 19.13 6.63
CA THR A 285 2.08 18.98 8.05
C THR A 285 3.25 18.45 8.89
N LEU A 286 4.40 18.16 8.27
CA LEU A 286 5.64 17.81 8.97
C LEU A 286 6.07 18.94 9.91
N LYS A 287 6.48 18.56 11.12
CA LYS A 287 6.97 19.47 12.17
C LYS A 287 8.32 19.01 12.68
#